data_AF-A0A8C9P7I6-F1
#
_entry.id   AF-A0A8C9P7I6-F1
#
_cell.length_a   1.000
_cell.length_b   1.000
_cell.length_c   1.000
_cell.angle_alpha   90.00
_cell.angle_beta   90.00
_cell.angle_gamma   90.00
#
_symmetry.space_group_name_H-M   'P 1'
#
loop_
_entity.id
_entity.type
_entity.pdbx_description
1 polymer ?
#
loop_
_entity_poly.entity_id
_entity_poly.type
_entity_poly.pdbx_seq_one_letter_code
_entity_poly.pdbx_strand_id
1 'polypeptide(L)'
;MKDLRRYLTFKYIQYLVLPSPNIIVTLLGLFASVYVTLILTLPFVSRKSTAVFISNIAQADIFVGCSIFSAMIQDVIKSEILSYSVQSTLRQNFQIANVHISSLLLSCVSLEAFLITFLPVETRHIRTVRCAKVASKIIWIAIIIECFLYQVECFKHLSISYFDTHRHVLLLLNYCYGATKLLKSVVYPIGLLLRIFNVYLFYKMYFHVLP
;
A
#
# COMPACT_ATOMS: atom_id res chain seq x y z
N MET A 1 -14.24 3.49 -18.90
CA MET A 1 -14.05 4.44 -17.77
C MET A 1 -14.99 4.18 -16.58
N LYS A 2 -16.22 3.68 -16.78
CA LYS A 2 -17.14 3.37 -15.68
C LYS A 2 -16.59 2.29 -14.73
N ASP A 3 -15.89 1.29 -15.26
CA ASP A 3 -15.35 0.17 -14.48
C ASP A 3 -14.19 0.59 -13.58
N LEU A 4 -13.33 1.49 -14.07
CA LEU A 4 -12.23 2.08 -13.31
C LEU A 4 -12.73 2.88 -12.09
N ARG A 5 -13.85 3.58 -12.25
CA ARG A 5 -14.48 4.33 -11.17
C ARG A 5 -15.06 3.38 -10.11
N ARG A 6 -15.74 2.31 -10.54
CA ARG A 6 -16.27 1.28 -9.64
C ARG A 6 -15.15 0.58 -8.86
N TYR A 7 -14.05 0.25 -9.55
CA TYR A 7 -12.85 -0.29 -8.93
C TYR A 7 -12.28 0.65 -7.85
N LEU A 8 -12.12 1.94 -8.18
CA LEU A 8 -11.64 2.93 -7.22
C LEU A 8 -12.57 3.02 -6.00
N THR A 9 -13.89 3.12 -6.21
CA THR A 9 -14.85 3.16 -5.10
C THR A 9 -14.72 1.92 -4.20
N PHE A 10 -14.59 0.74 -4.79
CA PHE A 10 -14.36 -0.49 -4.04
C PHE A 10 -13.06 -0.41 -3.21
N LYS A 11 -11.96 0.08 -3.80
CA LYS A 11 -10.67 0.25 -3.11
C LYS A 11 -10.71 1.29 -1.99
N TYR A 12 -11.46 2.38 -2.17
CA TYR A 12 -11.72 3.35 -1.10
C TYR A 12 -12.41 2.70 0.10
N ILE A 13 -13.44 1.91 -0.15
CA ILE A 13 -14.13 1.17 0.93
C ILE A 13 -13.16 0.17 1.57
N GLN A 14 -12.42 -0.58 0.75
CA GLN A 14 -11.49 -1.61 1.21
C GLN A 14 -10.40 -1.07 2.14
N TYR A 15 -9.79 0.07 1.82
CA TYR A 15 -8.57 0.54 2.51
C TYR A 15 -8.77 1.74 3.43
N LEU A 16 -9.77 2.59 3.17
CA LEU A 16 -9.99 3.81 3.96
C LEU A 16 -11.19 3.71 4.89
N VAL A 17 -12.20 2.91 4.56
CA VAL A 17 -13.42 2.76 5.38
C VAL A 17 -13.34 1.54 6.30
N LEU A 18 -12.91 0.39 5.79
CA LEU A 18 -12.87 -0.83 6.61
C LEU A 18 -11.74 -0.77 7.66
N PRO A 19 -12.03 -1.07 8.94
CA PRO A 19 -11.05 -1.01 10.01
C PRO A 19 -10.07 -2.20 9.99
N SER A 20 -10.46 -3.33 9.41
CA SER A 20 -9.69 -4.57 9.43
C SER A 20 -9.66 -5.26 8.05
N PRO A 21 -8.53 -5.87 7.65
CA PRO A 21 -8.43 -6.64 6.42
C PRO A 21 -9.27 -7.92 6.53
N ASN A 22 -10.36 -7.99 5.75
CA ASN A 22 -11.17 -9.19 5.60
C ASN A 22 -10.67 -10.00 4.38
N ILE A 23 -10.34 -11.28 4.58
CA ILE A 23 -9.81 -12.18 3.55
C ILE A 23 -10.69 -12.19 2.28
N ILE A 24 -12.03 -12.21 2.44
CA ILE A 24 -12.97 -12.21 1.33
C ILE A 24 -12.85 -10.91 0.53
N VAL A 25 -12.77 -9.77 1.22
CA VAL A 25 -12.61 -8.45 0.59
C VAL A 25 -11.25 -8.34 -0.09
N THR A 26 -10.20 -8.88 0.52
CA THR A 26 -8.85 -8.94 -0.08
C THR A 26 -8.82 -9.78 -1.35
N LEU A 27 -9.47 -10.96 -1.35
CA LEU A 27 -9.56 -11.83 -2.54
C LEU A 27 -10.38 -11.18 -3.65
N LEU A 28 -11.55 -10.62 -3.33
CA LEU A 28 -12.35 -9.88 -4.31
C LEU A 28 -11.58 -8.69 -4.88
N GLY A 29 -10.87 -7.98 -4.00
CA GLY A 29 -9.99 -6.90 -4.37
C GLY A 29 -8.84 -7.34 -5.26
N LEU A 30 -8.28 -8.53 -5.05
CA LEU A 30 -7.26 -9.12 -5.91
C LEU A 30 -7.79 -9.37 -7.32
N PHE A 31 -8.93 -10.05 -7.46
CA PHE A 31 -9.52 -10.33 -8.77
C PHE A 31 -9.82 -9.04 -9.53
N ALA A 32 -10.36 -8.04 -8.82
CA ALA A 32 -10.59 -6.72 -9.40
C ALA A 32 -9.28 -6.05 -9.85
N SER A 33 -8.20 -6.18 -9.08
CA SER A 33 -6.88 -5.62 -9.42
C SER A 33 -6.22 -6.31 -10.62
N VAL A 34 -6.36 -7.64 -10.74
CA VAL A 34 -5.91 -8.40 -11.93
C VAL A 34 -6.67 -7.92 -13.17
N TYR A 35 -8.00 -7.84 -13.08
CA TYR A 35 -8.85 -7.36 -14.17
C TYR A 35 -8.49 -5.93 -14.61
N VAL A 36 -8.27 -5.01 -13.67
CA VAL A 36 -7.87 -3.64 -13.99
C VAL A 36 -6.47 -3.58 -14.58
N THR A 37 -5.53 -4.40 -14.11
CA THR A 37 -4.19 -4.46 -14.71
C THR A 37 -4.27 -4.88 -16.18
N LEU A 38 -5.07 -5.90 -16.49
CA LEU A 38 -5.32 -6.32 -17.89
C LEU A 38 -5.92 -5.18 -18.73
N ILE A 39 -6.91 -4.47 -18.19
CA ILE A 39 -7.48 -3.29 -18.86
C ILE A 39 -6.42 -2.22 -19.13
N LEU A 40 -5.59 -1.91 -18.15
CA LEU A 40 -4.58 -0.85 -18.27
C LEU A 40 -3.41 -1.24 -19.20
N THR A 41 -3.18 -2.54 -19.43
CA THR A 41 -2.19 -3.01 -20.41
C THR A 41 -2.65 -2.93 -21.86
N LEU A 42 -3.95 -2.76 -22.11
CA LEU A 42 -4.48 -2.65 -23.47
C LEU A 42 -3.99 -1.36 -24.17
N PRO A 43 -3.57 -1.42 -25.44
CA PRO A 43 -3.00 -0.29 -26.18
C PRO A 43 -3.99 0.86 -26.41
N PHE A 44 -5.30 0.60 -26.24
CA PHE A 44 -6.38 1.56 -26.45
C PHE A 44 -6.61 2.48 -25.24
N VAL A 45 -5.93 2.27 -24.11
CA VAL A 45 -6.15 3.05 -22.88
C VAL A 45 -5.17 4.22 -22.79
N SER A 46 -5.72 5.43 -22.76
CA SER A 46 -4.95 6.68 -22.60
C SER A 46 -4.13 6.68 -21.31
N ARG A 47 -2.83 6.96 -21.43
CA ARG A 47 -1.88 7.07 -20.31
C ARG A 47 -2.10 8.38 -19.55
N LYS A 48 -3.02 8.38 -18.59
CA LYS A 48 -3.24 9.48 -17.63
C LYS A 48 -2.45 9.24 -16.34
N SER A 49 -2.18 10.30 -15.57
CA SER A 49 -1.54 10.22 -14.24
C SER A 49 -2.34 9.33 -13.29
N THR A 50 -3.67 9.45 -13.26
CA THR A 50 -4.54 8.55 -12.49
C THR A 50 -4.32 7.07 -12.81
N ALA A 51 -4.11 6.72 -14.08
CA ALA A 51 -3.87 5.34 -14.50
C ALA A 51 -2.56 4.78 -13.91
N VAL A 52 -1.54 5.63 -13.69
CA VAL A 52 -0.30 5.23 -13.02
C VAL A 52 -0.57 4.86 -11.56
N PHE A 53 -1.29 5.69 -10.82
CA PHE A 53 -1.61 5.40 -9.42
C PHE A 53 -2.45 4.13 -9.27
N ILE A 54 -3.46 3.96 -10.13
CA ILE A 54 -4.32 2.78 -10.14
C ILE A 54 -3.51 1.51 -10.46
N SER A 55 -2.60 1.57 -11.43
CA SER A 55 -1.73 0.45 -11.75
C SER A 55 -0.83 0.06 -10.58
N ASN A 56 -0.28 1.03 -9.84
CA ASN A 56 0.53 0.75 -8.65
C ASN A 56 -0.30 0.13 -7.51
N ILE A 57 -1.55 0.58 -7.31
CA ILE A 57 -2.47 -0.06 -6.33
C ILE A 57 -2.69 -1.52 -6.73
N ALA A 58 -2.99 -1.77 -8.02
CA ALA A 58 -3.25 -3.12 -8.49
C ALA A 58 -2.01 -4.03 -8.35
N GLN A 59 -0.81 -3.51 -8.59
CA GLN A 59 0.44 -4.25 -8.36
C GLN A 59 0.63 -4.61 -6.88
N ALA A 60 0.37 -3.69 -5.97
CA ALA A 60 0.46 -3.94 -4.53
C ALA A 60 -0.51 -5.05 -4.07
N ASP A 61 -1.75 -5.02 -4.56
CA ASP A 61 -2.73 -6.07 -4.29
C ASP A 61 -2.26 -7.44 -4.81
N ILE A 62 -1.69 -7.49 -6.03
CA ILE A 62 -1.17 -8.73 -6.63
C ILE A 62 -0.05 -9.31 -5.78
N PHE A 63 0.88 -8.49 -5.28
CA PHE A 63 1.94 -8.96 -4.38
C PHE A 63 1.38 -9.60 -3.11
N VAL A 64 0.36 -9.00 -2.49
CA VAL A 64 -0.31 -9.61 -1.34
C VAL A 64 -1.03 -10.90 -1.72
N GLY A 65 -1.69 -10.95 -2.88
CA GLY A 65 -2.29 -12.17 -3.40
C GLY A 65 -1.27 -13.31 -3.50
N CYS A 66 -0.13 -13.06 -4.13
CA CYS A 66 0.96 -14.03 -4.24
C CYS A 66 1.41 -14.53 -2.86
N SER A 67 1.51 -13.64 -1.85
CA SER A 67 1.86 -14.04 -0.48
C SER A 67 0.81 -14.95 0.17
N ILE A 68 -0.48 -14.72 -0.10
CA ILE A 68 -1.59 -15.55 0.40
C ILE A 68 -1.56 -16.92 -0.27
N PHE A 69 -1.41 -16.98 -1.59
CA PHE A 69 -1.32 -18.25 -2.32
C PHE A 69 -0.09 -19.06 -1.90
N SER A 70 1.05 -18.41 -1.66
CA SER A 70 2.24 -19.09 -1.17
C SER A 70 2.02 -19.74 0.20
N ALA A 71 1.31 -19.06 1.11
CA ALA A 71 0.95 -19.64 2.41
C ALA A 71 -0.01 -20.84 2.26
N MET A 72 -1.03 -20.75 1.40
CA MET A 72 -1.96 -21.86 1.16
C MET A 72 -1.27 -23.12 0.61
N ILE A 73 -0.30 -22.95 -0.32
CA ILE A 73 0.46 -24.07 -0.88
C ILE A 73 1.32 -24.74 0.21
N GLN A 74 1.87 -23.96 1.13
CA GLN A 74 2.66 -24.52 2.24
C GLN A 74 1.83 -25.14 3.35
N ASP A 75 0.62 -24.65 3.62
CA ASP A 75 -0.29 -25.33 4.55
C ASP A 75 -0.63 -26.75 4.06
N VAL A 76 -0.64 -26.95 2.73
CA VAL A 76 -0.81 -28.27 2.10
C VAL A 76 0.47 -29.11 2.21
N ILE A 77 1.63 -28.50 2.00
CA ILE A 77 2.94 -29.17 2.08
C ILE A 77 3.49 -28.99 3.50
N LYS A 78 3.13 -29.89 4.44
CA LYS A 78 3.60 -29.91 5.84
C LYS A 78 5.06 -29.43 5.98
N SER A 79 5.25 -28.13 6.25
CA SER A 79 6.56 -27.50 6.27
C SER A 79 7.07 -27.36 7.72
N GLU A 80 8.39 -27.26 7.87
CA GLU A 80 9.04 -27.13 9.17
C GLU A 80 8.56 -25.89 9.95
N ILE A 81 8.39 -26.05 11.26
CA ILE A 81 7.79 -25.07 12.19
C ILE A 81 8.51 -23.70 12.16
N LEU A 82 9.84 -23.67 11.96
CA LEU A 82 10.62 -22.43 11.92
C LEU A 82 10.31 -21.59 10.65
N SER A 83 10.16 -22.27 9.51
CA SER A 83 9.79 -21.66 8.22
C SER A 83 8.41 -20.99 8.29
N TYR A 84 7.48 -21.65 8.99
CA TYR A 84 6.12 -21.16 9.18
C TYR A 84 6.05 -19.82 9.95
N SER A 85 6.86 -19.65 11.01
CA SER A 85 6.84 -18.40 11.81
C SER A 85 7.41 -17.18 11.05
N VAL A 86 8.47 -17.40 10.27
CA VAL A 86 9.09 -16.33 9.46
C VAL A 86 8.16 -15.94 8.32
N GLN A 87 7.53 -16.93 7.67
CA GLN A 87 6.60 -16.69 6.57
C GLN A 87 5.30 -15.99 7.01
N SER A 88 4.72 -16.41 8.13
CA SER A 88 3.53 -15.76 8.68
C SER A 88 3.80 -14.30 9.05
N THR A 89 4.99 -13.99 9.58
CA THR A 89 5.39 -12.60 9.87
C THR A 89 5.62 -11.78 8.60
N LEU A 90 6.30 -12.35 7.60
CA LEU A 90 6.47 -11.72 6.28
C LEU A 90 5.12 -11.39 5.63
N ARG A 91 4.17 -12.32 5.71
CA ARG A 91 2.81 -12.13 5.20
C ARG A 91 2.10 -10.97 5.89
N GLN A 92 2.17 -10.89 7.22
CA GLN A 92 1.59 -9.78 7.97
C GLN A 92 2.22 -8.44 7.56
N ASN A 93 3.55 -8.42 7.41
CA ASN A 93 4.28 -7.24 6.93
C ASN A 93 3.83 -6.81 5.53
N PHE A 94 3.66 -7.75 4.59
CA PHE A 94 3.14 -7.44 3.25
C PHE A 94 1.69 -6.92 3.27
N GLN A 95 0.84 -7.45 4.14
CA GLN A 95 -0.53 -6.97 4.29
C GLN A 95 -0.57 -5.53 4.82
N ILE A 96 0.22 -5.23 5.85
CA ILE A 96 0.35 -3.88 6.42
C ILE A 96 0.88 -2.90 5.37
N ALA A 97 1.98 -3.27 4.69
CA ALA A 97 2.57 -2.49 3.62
C ALA A 97 1.59 -2.18 2.50
N ASN A 98 0.75 -3.17 2.13
CA ASN A 98 -0.28 -3.00 1.11
C ASN A 98 -1.39 -2.03 1.53
N VAL A 99 -1.76 -2.02 2.81
CA VAL A 99 -2.70 -1.01 3.34
C VAL A 99 -2.09 0.39 3.27
N HIS A 100 -0.82 0.55 3.66
CA HIS A 100 -0.15 1.85 3.66
C HIS A 100 0.05 2.40 2.23
N ILE A 101 0.56 1.58 1.32
CA ILE A 101 0.74 1.98 -0.09
C ILE A 101 -0.60 2.30 -0.74
N SER A 102 -1.63 1.49 -0.52
CA SER A 102 -2.96 1.72 -1.09
C SER A 102 -3.59 2.99 -0.54
N SER A 103 -3.46 3.26 0.77
CA SER A 103 -3.92 4.50 1.39
C SER A 103 -3.25 5.74 0.81
N LEU A 104 -1.92 5.72 0.65
CA LEU A 104 -1.16 6.83 0.07
C LEU A 104 -1.53 7.06 -1.40
N LEU A 105 -1.59 5.99 -2.21
CA LEU A 105 -1.93 6.08 -3.62
C LEU A 105 -3.38 6.51 -3.84
N LEU A 106 -4.33 6.03 -3.04
CA LEU A 106 -5.72 6.51 -3.07
C LEU A 106 -5.80 8.00 -2.73
N SER A 107 -5.03 8.45 -1.72
CA SER A 107 -4.92 9.87 -1.37
C SER A 107 -4.35 10.72 -2.52
N CYS A 108 -3.40 10.19 -3.29
CA CYS A 108 -2.93 10.84 -4.51
C CYS A 108 -4.02 10.93 -5.59
N VAL A 109 -4.86 9.88 -5.72
CA VAL A 109 -5.98 9.87 -6.68
C VAL A 109 -7.07 10.86 -6.29
N SER A 110 -7.45 10.96 -5.01
CA SER A 110 -8.41 11.97 -4.54
C SER A 110 -7.86 13.39 -4.72
N LEU A 111 -6.58 13.61 -4.38
CA LEU A 111 -5.93 14.90 -4.61
C LEU A 111 -5.92 15.25 -6.10
N GLU A 112 -5.57 14.32 -6.99
CA GLU A 112 -5.60 14.58 -8.43
C GLU A 112 -7.01 14.94 -8.91
N ALA A 113 -8.04 14.22 -8.45
CA ALA A 113 -9.43 14.52 -8.78
C ALA A 113 -9.82 15.93 -8.29
N PHE A 114 -9.45 16.29 -7.06
CA PHE A 114 -9.67 17.61 -6.50
C PHE A 114 -9.00 18.72 -7.33
N LEU A 115 -7.72 18.55 -7.70
CA LEU A 115 -6.98 19.53 -8.49
C LEU A 115 -7.60 19.71 -9.89
N ILE A 116 -8.10 18.64 -10.51
CA ILE A 116 -8.84 18.71 -11.78
C ILE A 116 -10.13 19.52 -11.61
N THR A 117 -10.85 19.34 -10.52
CA THR A 117 -12.15 19.99 -10.29
C THR A 117 -12.01 21.47 -9.94
N PHE A 118 -11.06 21.83 -9.07
CA PHE A 118 -10.99 23.18 -8.49
C PHE A 118 -9.87 24.05 -9.05
N LEU A 119 -8.77 23.48 -9.51
CA LEU A 119 -7.58 24.23 -9.96
C LEU A 119 -7.04 23.67 -11.30
N PRO A 120 -7.89 23.52 -12.34
CA PRO A 120 -7.50 22.82 -13.57
C PRO A 120 -6.40 23.53 -14.36
N VAL A 121 -6.34 24.87 -14.27
CA VAL A 121 -5.38 25.69 -15.02
C VAL A 121 -4.06 25.78 -14.29
N GLU A 122 -4.06 26.08 -12.98
CA GLU A 122 -2.81 26.24 -12.22
C GLU A 122 -2.04 24.92 -12.10
N THR A 123 -2.73 23.79 -11.96
CA THR A 123 -2.11 22.51 -11.61
C THR A 123 -1.72 21.66 -12.82
N ARG A 124 -1.93 22.16 -14.04
CA ARG A 124 -1.67 21.42 -15.30
C ARG A 124 -0.23 20.91 -15.40
N HIS A 125 0.74 21.67 -14.89
CA HIS A 125 2.16 21.32 -14.94
C HIS A 125 2.56 20.22 -13.94
N ILE A 126 1.83 20.08 -12.83
CA ILE A 126 2.06 19.07 -11.80
C ILE A 126 1.36 17.76 -12.16
N ARG A 127 0.20 17.83 -12.82
CA ARG A 127 -0.63 16.68 -13.23
C ARG A 127 -0.11 15.95 -14.47
N THR A 128 1.18 15.62 -14.46
CA THR A 128 1.82 14.85 -15.52
C THR A 128 2.03 13.41 -15.11
N VAL A 129 2.05 12.51 -16.10
CA VAL A 129 2.39 11.09 -15.90
C VAL A 129 3.78 10.93 -15.27
N ARG A 130 4.72 11.84 -15.58
CA ARG A 130 6.08 11.81 -15.02
C ARG A 130 6.05 12.06 -13.51
N CYS A 131 5.34 13.09 -13.06
CA CYS A 131 5.18 13.39 -11.64
C CYS A 131 4.49 12.24 -10.91
N ALA A 132 3.42 11.66 -11.49
CA ALA A 132 2.74 10.50 -10.90
C ALA A 132 3.67 9.28 -10.75
N LYS A 133 4.54 9.02 -11.75
CA LYS A 133 5.55 7.97 -11.66
C LYS A 133 6.58 8.24 -10.57
N VAL A 134 7.07 9.47 -10.45
CA VAL A 134 8.04 9.85 -9.42
C VAL A 134 7.42 9.71 -8.03
N ALA A 135 6.20 10.24 -7.82
CA ALA A 135 5.47 10.09 -6.57
C ALA A 135 5.26 8.62 -6.21
N SER A 136 4.82 7.80 -7.17
CA SER A 136 4.63 6.36 -6.94
C SER A 136 5.95 5.66 -6.56
N LYS A 137 7.07 6.02 -7.21
CA LYS A 137 8.40 5.47 -6.85
C LYS A 137 8.82 5.86 -5.43
N ILE A 138 8.60 7.11 -5.03
CA ILE A 138 8.92 7.57 -3.67
C ILE A 138 8.09 6.79 -2.64
N ILE A 139 6.79 6.61 -2.90
CA ILE A 139 5.91 5.82 -2.05
C ILE A 139 6.42 4.38 -1.93
N TRP A 140 6.75 3.72 -3.05
CA TRP A 140 7.30 2.37 -3.03
C TRP A 140 8.59 2.27 -2.21
N ILE A 141 9.52 3.21 -2.38
CA ILE A 141 10.78 3.22 -1.61
C ILE A 141 10.49 3.35 -0.12
N ALA A 142 9.60 4.27 0.28
CA ALA A 142 9.24 4.47 1.68
C ALA A 142 8.64 3.20 2.30
N ILE A 143 7.75 2.51 1.59
CA ILE A 143 7.11 1.29 2.05
C ILE A 143 8.10 0.11 2.09
N ILE A 144 9.03 0.01 1.14
CA ILE A 144 10.09 -1.00 1.17
C ILE A 144 10.99 -0.81 2.41
N ILE A 145 11.33 0.43 2.73
CA ILE A 145 12.12 0.76 3.94
C ILE A 145 11.33 0.37 5.21
N GLU A 146 10.04 0.70 5.27
CA GLU A 146 9.16 0.28 6.37
C GLU A 146 9.13 -1.25 6.53
N CYS A 147 8.91 -1.99 5.43
CA CYS A 147 8.92 -3.46 5.42
C CYS A 147 10.24 -4.02 5.95
N PHE A 148 11.37 -3.46 5.49
CA PHE A 148 12.69 -3.91 5.90
C PHE A 148 12.89 -3.73 7.41
N LEU A 149 12.49 -2.57 7.95
CA LEU A 149 12.58 -2.28 9.38
C LEU A 149 11.71 -3.24 10.22
N TYR A 150 10.48 -3.53 9.81
CA TYR A 150 9.63 -4.53 10.49
C TYR A 150 10.20 -5.94 10.42
N GLN A 151 10.84 -6.31 9.31
CA GLN A 151 11.48 -7.61 9.19
C GLN A 151 12.69 -7.75 10.12
N VAL A 152 13.49 -6.69 10.24
CA VAL A 152 14.65 -6.64 11.15
C VAL A 152 14.20 -6.75 12.62
N GLU A 153 13.08 -6.13 12.99
CA GLU A 153 12.50 -6.27 14.33
C GLU A 153 12.11 -7.74 14.64
N CYS A 154 11.51 -8.44 13.67
CA CYS A 154 11.17 -9.85 13.81
C CYS A 154 12.41 -10.73 14.01
N PHE A 155 13.46 -10.53 13.19
CA PHE A 155 14.70 -11.29 13.30
C PHE A 155 15.40 -11.08 14.64
N LYS A 156 15.30 -9.90 15.25
CA LYS A 156 15.85 -9.65 16.60
C LYS A 156 15.22 -10.55 17.65
N HIS A 157 13.91 -10.79 17.59
CA HIS A 157 13.23 -11.69 18.54
C HIS A 157 13.74 -13.14 18.44
N LEU A 158 14.13 -13.58 17.23
CA LEU A 158 14.71 -14.90 16.98
C LEU A 158 16.22 -14.97 17.30
N SER A 159 16.97 -13.89 17.08
CA SER A 159 18.45 -13.89 17.16
C SER A 159 19.01 -13.60 18.56
N ILE A 160 18.19 -13.17 19.53
CA ILE A 160 18.56 -13.06 20.95
C ILE A 160 19.10 -14.40 21.51
N SER A 161 18.78 -15.53 20.87
CA SER A 161 19.28 -16.85 21.27
C SER A 161 20.63 -17.27 20.64
N TYR A 162 21.15 -16.58 19.61
CA TYR A 162 22.24 -17.13 18.77
C TYR A 162 23.46 -16.21 18.54
N PHE A 163 23.33 -14.89 18.69
CA PHE A 163 24.39 -13.95 18.28
C PHE A 163 25.00 -13.20 19.47
N ASP A 164 25.83 -13.89 20.25
CA ASP A 164 26.63 -13.28 21.33
C ASP A 164 28.00 -12.74 20.86
N THR A 165 28.29 -12.80 19.55
CA THR A 165 29.67 -12.63 19.04
C THR A 165 29.95 -11.40 18.18
N HIS A 166 28.97 -10.62 17.74
CA HIS A 166 29.22 -9.47 16.84
C HIS A 166 28.61 -8.14 17.30
N ARG A 167 29.42 -7.36 18.04
CA ARG A 167 29.13 -6.01 18.55
C ARG A 167 28.62 -5.01 17.50
N HIS A 168 29.13 -5.07 16.26
CA HIS A 168 28.69 -4.17 15.18
C HIS A 168 27.27 -4.48 14.67
N VAL A 169 26.92 -5.77 14.59
CA VAL A 169 25.58 -6.22 14.18
C VAL A 169 24.55 -5.83 15.24
N LEU A 170 24.92 -5.96 16.53
CA LEU A 170 24.07 -5.57 17.65
C LEU A 170 23.75 -4.06 17.66
N LEU A 171 24.74 -3.21 17.36
CA LEU A 171 24.54 -1.75 17.27
C LEU A 171 23.58 -1.37 16.14
N LEU A 172 23.75 -1.97 14.96
CA LEU A 172 22.90 -1.72 13.79
C LEU A 172 21.45 -2.19 14.06
N LEU A 173 21.28 -3.35 14.69
CA LEU A 173 19.97 -3.87 15.13
C LEU A 173 19.29 -2.94 16.14
N ASN A 174 20.03 -2.39 17.10
CA ASN A 174 19.49 -1.43 18.08
C ASN A 174 19.06 -0.12 17.42
N TYR A 175 19.84 0.39 16.46
CA TYR A 175 19.47 1.57 15.68
C TYR A 175 18.18 1.33 14.87
N CYS A 176 18.11 0.23 14.12
CA CYS A 176 16.91 -0.15 13.36
C CYS A 176 15.68 -0.31 14.27
N TYR A 177 15.86 -0.85 15.47
CA TYR A 177 14.77 -1.00 16.44
C TYR A 177 14.24 0.34 16.94
N GLY A 178 15.12 1.29 17.28
CA GLY A 178 14.73 2.65 17.64
C GLY A 178 13.97 3.32 16.49
N ALA A 179 14.47 3.20 15.27
CA ALA A 179 13.82 3.72 14.06
C ALA A 179 12.44 3.07 13.84
N THR A 180 12.29 1.77 14.09
CA THR A 180 11.02 1.05 13.92
C THR A 180 9.96 1.52 14.91
N LYS A 181 10.33 1.76 16.18
CA LYS A 181 9.42 2.34 17.17
C LYS A 181 8.92 3.72 16.78
N LEU A 182 9.83 4.59 16.34
CA LEU A 182 9.48 5.93 15.85
C LEU A 182 8.56 5.83 14.64
N LEU A 183 8.86 4.94 13.70
CA LEU A 183 8.07 4.74 12.50
C LEU A 183 6.64 4.27 12.85
N LYS A 184 6.48 3.26 13.73
CA LYS A 184 5.15 2.83 14.22
C LYS A 184 4.36 3.97 14.86
N SER A 185 5.04 4.82 15.65
CA SER A 185 4.42 5.98 16.29
C SER A 185 3.93 7.03 15.29
N VAL A 186 4.57 7.15 14.13
CA VAL A 186 4.27 8.15 13.09
C VAL A 186 3.31 7.61 12.03
N VAL A 187 3.33 6.31 11.74
CA VAL A 187 2.47 5.68 10.73
C VAL A 187 1.00 5.75 11.11
N TYR A 188 0.64 5.50 12.38
CA TYR A 188 -0.74 5.59 12.83
C TYR A 188 -1.37 6.99 12.64
N PRO A 189 -0.75 8.09 13.11
CA PRO A 189 -1.32 9.42 12.90
C PRO A 189 -1.31 9.81 11.42
N ILE A 190 -0.31 9.43 10.63
CA ILE A 190 -0.33 9.64 9.17
C ILE A 190 -1.52 8.93 8.54
N GLY A 191 -1.76 7.66 8.86
CA GLY A 191 -2.91 6.90 8.34
C GLY A 191 -4.24 7.56 8.68
N LEU A 192 -4.39 8.06 9.92
CA LEU A 192 -5.57 8.78 10.36
C LEU A 192 -5.74 10.13 9.63
N LEU A 193 -4.66 10.89 9.47
CA LEU A 193 -4.64 12.14 8.70
C LEU A 193 -5.03 11.90 7.24
N LEU A 194 -4.53 10.83 6.61
CA LEU A 194 -4.91 10.46 5.24
C LEU A 194 -6.39 10.13 5.14
N ARG A 195 -6.98 9.42 6.11
CA ARG A 195 -8.42 9.17 6.14
C ARG A 195 -9.23 10.45 6.24
N ILE A 196 -8.89 11.33 7.19
CA ILE A 196 -9.55 12.64 7.35
C ILE A 196 -9.42 13.48 6.08
N PHE A 197 -8.21 13.55 5.52
CA PHE A 197 -7.91 14.29 4.31
C PHE A 197 -8.75 13.78 3.12
N ASN A 198 -8.84 12.46 2.93
CA ASN A 198 -9.69 11.89 1.87
C ASN A 198 -11.17 12.21 2.08
N VAL A 199 -11.69 12.09 3.30
CA VAL A 199 -13.08 12.45 3.61
C VAL A 199 -13.34 13.92 3.31
N TYR A 200 -12.42 14.80 3.69
CA TYR A 200 -12.50 16.23 3.38
C TYR A 200 -12.52 16.51 1.87
N LEU A 201 -11.63 15.87 1.11
CA LEU A 201 -11.61 16.01 -0.35
C LEU A 201 -12.91 15.54 -0.99
N PHE A 202 -13.45 14.39 -0.56
CA PHE A 202 -14.74 13.90 -1.04
C PHE A 202 -15.87 14.87 -0.69
N TYR A 203 -15.96 15.29 0.56
CA TYR A 203 -16.97 16.27 1.00
C TYR A 203 -16.93 17.52 0.11
N LYS A 204 -15.74 18.10 -0.06
CA LYS A 204 -15.57 19.31 -0.86
C LYS A 204 -15.94 19.09 -2.34
N MET A 205 -15.57 17.95 -2.92
CA MET A 205 -15.95 17.61 -4.29
C MET A 205 -17.46 17.40 -4.47
N TYR A 206 -18.16 16.77 -3.52
CA TYR A 206 -19.59 16.46 -3.67
C TYR A 206 -20.49 17.66 -3.36
N PHE A 207 -20.21 18.41 -2.29
CA PHE A 207 -21.08 19.49 -1.85
C PHE A 207 -20.90 20.79 -2.64
N HIS A 208 -19.78 20.96 -3.35
CA HIS A 208 -19.58 22.11 -4.24
C HIS A 208 -20.09 21.85 -5.69
N VAL A 209 -20.49 20.60 -5.99
CA VAL A 209 -21.07 20.21 -7.28
C VAL A 209 -22.60 20.26 -7.26
N LEU A 210 -23.23 20.55 -6.11
CA LEU A 210 -24.64 20.98 -6.09
C LEU A 210 -24.72 22.49 -6.35
N PRO A 211 -25.51 22.93 -7.34
CA PRO A 211 -25.83 24.34 -7.57
C PRO A 211 -26.69 24.93 -6.44
#